data_AF-A0A9D7M777-F1
#
_entry.id   AF-A0A9D7M777-F1
#
_cell.length_a   1.000
_cell.length_b   1.000
_cell.length_c   1.000
_cell.angle_alpha   90.00
_cell.angle_beta   90.00
_cell.angle_gamma   90.00
#
_symmetry.space_group_name_H-M   'P 1'
#
loop_
_entity.id
_entity.type
_entity.pdbx_description
1 polymer ?
#
loop_
_entity_poly.entity_id
_entity_poly.type
_entity_poly.pdbx_seq_one_letter_code
_entity_poly.pdbx_strand_id
1 'polypeptide(L)'
;MNRIKILAILLIAFTSQGNAQTAPFQIAIEPMNISGLGGLQAYAWGQHNGKWLIIGGRLDGLHRRQPFAAFDVAGHNNQLIVVDPVAQQKWTAPLSSLPIGLQEQLSSTNMEFFRREIIYTW
;
A
#
# COMPACT_ATOMS: atom_id res chain seq x y z
N MET A 1 36.24 -31.87 32.63
CA MET A 1 35.62 -32.82 31.68
C MET A 1 36.73 -33.58 30.97
N ASN A 2 36.63 -34.91 30.82
CA ASN A 2 37.72 -35.66 30.17
C ASN A 2 37.82 -35.27 28.67
N ARG A 3 39.02 -35.35 28.09
CA ARG A 3 39.29 -34.93 26.69
C ARG A 3 38.39 -35.67 25.69
N ILE A 4 38.03 -36.91 26.00
CA ILE A 4 37.13 -37.75 25.21
C ILE A 4 35.70 -37.17 25.15
N LYS A 5 35.15 -36.68 26.26
CA LYS A 5 33.83 -36.04 26.29
C LYS A 5 33.82 -34.73 25.49
N ILE A 6 34.90 -33.97 25.53
CA ILE A 6 35.02 -32.73 24.73
C ILE A 6 35.02 -33.07 23.23
N LEU A 7 35.80 -34.07 22.82
CA LEU A 7 35.83 -34.55 21.43
C LEU A 7 34.47 -35.08 20.96
N ALA A 8 33.76 -35.83 21.81
CA ALA A 8 32.43 -36.33 21.50
C ALA A 8 31.41 -35.20 21.31
N ILE A 9 31.42 -34.18 22.16
CA ILE A 9 30.53 -33.02 22.04
C ILE A 9 30.82 -32.23 20.76
N LEU A 10 32.10 -32.02 20.43
CA LEU A 10 32.49 -31.32 19.21
C LEU A 10 32.06 -32.07 17.95
N LEU A 11 32.17 -33.40 17.94
CA LEU A 11 31.73 -34.23 16.82
C LEU A 11 30.21 -34.16 16.60
N ILE A 12 29.43 -34.15 17.70
CA ILE A 12 27.97 -33.99 17.66
C ILE A 12 27.59 -32.60 17.14
N ALA A 13 28.28 -31.55 17.59
CA ALA A 13 28.04 -30.19 17.11
C ALA A 13 28.44 -30.00 15.63
N PHE A 14 29.47 -30.71 15.15
CA PHE A 14 29.92 -30.64 13.75
C PHE A 14 28.96 -31.36 12.78
N THR A 15 28.15 -32.29 13.30
CA THR A 15 27.23 -33.11 12.49
C THR A 15 25.79 -32.59 12.50
N SER A 16 25.46 -31.61 13.34
CA SER A 16 24.14 -30.99 13.34
C SER A 16 24.00 -29.96 12.21
N GLN A 17 23.65 -30.43 11.01
CA GLN A 17 23.16 -29.54 9.94
C GLN A 17 21.67 -29.27 10.16
N GLY A 18 21.35 -28.06 10.61
CA GLY A 18 19.97 -27.57 10.66
C GLY A 18 19.53 -27.13 9.27
N ASN A 19 18.47 -27.72 8.72
CA ASN A 19 17.82 -27.19 7.52
C ASN A 19 16.84 -26.08 7.96
N ALA A 20 16.95 -24.90 7.35
CA ALA A 20 15.92 -23.88 7.46
C ALA A 20 14.65 -24.35 6.71
N GLN A 21 13.49 -23.82 7.08
CA GLN A 21 12.24 -24.10 6.38
C GLN A 21 12.32 -23.54 4.95
N THR A 22 12.15 -24.40 3.94
CA THR A 22 11.90 -23.94 2.58
C THR A 22 10.42 -23.63 2.44
N ALA A 23 10.09 -22.41 2.01
CA ALA A 23 8.71 -22.04 1.75
C ALA A 23 8.16 -22.91 0.59
N PRO A 24 6.97 -23.53 0.72
CA PRO A 24 6.40 -24.39 -0.34
C PRO A 24 5.85 -23.58 -1.53
N PHE A 25 6.04 -22.27 -1.55
CA PHE A 25 5.59 -21.35 -2.60
C PHE A 25 6.53 -20.16 -2.70
N GLN A 26 6.42 -19.43 -3.82
CA GLN A 26 7.05 -18.13 -4.03
C GLN A 26 5.95 -17.10 -4.26
N ILE A 27 6.15 -15.89 -3.76
CA ILE A 27 5.27 -14.74 -4.03
C ILE A 27 6.02 -13.82 -4.99
N ALA A 28 5.37 -13.47 -6.08
CA ALA A 28 5.80 -12.41 -6.98
C ALA A 28 4.65 -11.41 -7.17
N ILE A 29 5.00 -10.17 -7.48
CA ILE A 29 4.04 -9.14 -7.83
C ILE A 29 4.18 -8.88 -9.33
N GLU A 30 3.08 -8.94 -10.06
CA GLU A 30 3.03 -8.54 -11.46
C GLU A 30 2.37 -7.16 -11.58
N PRO A 31 2.93 -6.25 -12.39
CA PRO A 31 2.35 -4.94 -12.59
C PRO A 31 1.04 -5.03 -13.39
N MET A 32 -0.03 -4.44 -12.85
CA MET A 32 -1.28 -4.21 -13.58
C MET A 32 -1.28 -2.78 -14.12
N ASN A 33 -1.36 -2.64 -15.44
CA ASN A 33 -1.42 -1.33 -16.10
C ASN A 33 -2.86 -0.93 -16.38
N ILE A 34 -3.28 0.23 -15.87
CA ILE A 34 -4.57 0.85 -16.16
C ILE A 34 -4.29 2.21 -16.80
N SER A 35 -4.73 2.36 -18.05
CA SER A 35 -4.44 3.56 -18.84
C SER A 35 -4.94 4.82 -18.13
N GLY A 36 -4.04 5.80 -17.99
CA GLY A 36 -4.35 7.09 -17.39
C GLY A 36 -4.53 7.10 -15.87
N LEU A 37 -4.36 6.00 -15.12
CA LEU A 37 -4.55 5.99 -13.65
C LEU A 37 -3.64 6.99 -12.93
N GLY A 38 -2.39 7.14 -13.40
CA GLY A 38 -1.41 8.03 -12.81
C GLY A 38 -0.80 7.49 -11.51
N GLY A 39 0.23 8.16 -11.01
CA GLY A 39 0.85 7.83 -9.73
C GLY A 39 0.09 8.46 -8.57
N LEU A 40 -0.06 7.72 -7.46
CA LEU A 40 -0.66 8.23 -6.23
C LEU A 40 0.04 7.61 -5.02
N GLN A 41 0.30 8.42 -4.00
CA GLN A 41 0.93 7.99 -2.75
C GLN A 41 0.10 8.41 -1.53
N ALA A 42 0.20 7.66 -0.44
CA ALA A 42 -0.43 7.99 0.85
C ALA A 42 -1.95 8.24 0.77
N TYR A 43 -2.62 7.46 -0.08
CA TYR A 43 -4.07 7.50 -0.27
C TYR A 43 -4.77 6.46 0.61
N ALA A 44 -6.06 6.66 0.84
CA ALA A 44 -6.95 5.61 1.35
C ALA A 44 -7.73 5.01 0.19
N TRP A 45 -8.13 3.74 0.35
CA TRP A 45 -8.98 3.07 -0.62
C TRP A 45 -10.03 2.19 0.05
N GLY A 46 -11.07 1.85 -0.70
CA GLY A 46 -12.09 0.87 -0.33
C GLY A 46 -12.62 0.14 -1.55
N GLN A 47 -13.32 -0.97 -1.36
CA GLN A 47 -13.87 -1.77 -2.45
C GLN A 47 -15.39 -1.86 -2.39
N HIS A 48 -16.03 -1.77 -3.56
CA HIS A 48 -17.46 -2.02 -3.75
C HIS A 48 -17.69 -2.65 -5.13
N ASN A 49 -18.43 -3.77 -5.19
CA ASN A 49 -18.75 -4.49 -6.44
C ASN A 49 -17.53 -4.72 -7.36
N GLY A 50 -16.41 -5.15 -6.78
CA GLY A 50 -15.16 -5.42 -7.51
C GLY A 50 -14.36 -4.17 -7.92
N LYS A 51 -14.91 -2.97 -7.76
CA LYS A 51 -14.26 -1.69 -8.06
C LYS A 51 -13.60 -1.09 -6.84
N TRP A 52 -12.53 -0.34 -7.04
CA TRP A 52 -11.83 0.36 -5.98
C TRP A 52 -12.20 1.84 -6.00
N LEU A 53 -12.54 2.40 -4.85
CA LEU A 53 -12.59 3.83 -4.63
C LEU A 53 -11.30 4.26 -3.95
N ILE A 54 -10.60 5.23 -4.50
CA ILE A 54 -9.35 5.80 -4.00
C ILE A 54 -9.58 7.28 -3.70
N ILE A 55 -9.09 7.74 -2.55
CA ILE A 55 -9.30 9.09 -2.01
C ILE A 55 -8.04 9.65 -1.33
N GLY A 56 -7.86 10.97 -1.41
CA GLY A 56 -6.73 11.68 -0.82
C GLY A 56 -5.38 11.27 -1.40
N GLY A 57 -4.31 11.61 -0.68
CA GLY A 57 -2.93 11.33 -1.08
C GLY A 57 -2.34 12.37 -2.03
N ARG A 58 -1.19 12.03 -2.62
CA ARG A 58 -0.38 12.93 -3.44
C ARG A 58 -0.01 12.37 -4.80
N LEU A 59 -0.01 13.24 -5.80
CA LEU A 59 0.29 12.95 -7.20
C LEU A 59 1.78 13.08 -7.54
N ASP A 60 2.50 13.94 -6.83
CA ASP A 60 3.85 14.39 -7.19
C ASP A 60 4.97 13.50 -6.65
N GLY A 61 4.68 12.56 -5.75
CA GLY A 61 5.62 11.56 -5.21
C GLY A 61 6.87 12.13 -4.52
N LEU A 62 7.00 13.45 -4.47
CA LEU A 62 8.21 14.19 -4.12
C LEU A 62 8.15 14.55 -2.64
N HIS A 63 9.21 14.22 -1.90
CA HIS A 63 9.43 14.70 -0.54
C HIS A 63 10.54 15.73 -0.58
N ARG A 64 10.20 16.99 -0.86
CA ARG A 64 11.17 18.08 -0.68
C ARG A 64 11.46 18.15 0.82
N ARG A 65 12.73 18.03 1.22
CA ARG A 65 13.19 18.17 2.63
C ARG A 65 13.19 19.66 3.07
N GLN A 66 12.11 20.36 2.76
CA GLN A 66 11.87 21.77 3.03
C GLN A 66 10.49 21.83 3.72
N PRO A 67 10.42 22.01 5.04
CA PRO A 67 9.16 21.86 5.78
C PRO A 67 7.98 22.66 5.23
N PHE A 68 8.24 23.88 4.73
CA PHE A 68 7.22 24.77 4.15
C PHE A 68 6.84 24.44 2.70
N ALA A 69 7.57 23.55 2.03
CA ALA A 69 7.39 23.22 0.61
C ALA A 69 7.32 21.70 0.34
N ALA A 70 7.11 20.90 1.40
CA ALA A 70 7.02 19.45 1.31
C ALA A 70 5.69 18.97 0.69
N PHE A 71 4.68 19.84 0.65
CA PHE A 71 3.33 19.56 0.16
C PHE A 71 2.84 20.71 -0.73
N ASP A 72 3.14 20.63 -2.03
CA ASP A 72 2.62 21.60 -3.00
C ASP A 72 1.13 21.34 -3.25
N VAL A 73 0.32 22.40 -3.33
CA VAL A 73 -1.12 22.31 -3.62
C VAL A 73 -1.39 21.57 -4.94
N ALA A 74 -0.51 21.74 -5.94
CA ALA A 74 -0.60 21.02 -7.20
C ALA A 74 -0.42 19.49 -7.05
N GLY A 75 0.24 19.06 -5.98
CA GLY A 75 0.45 17.66 -5.63
C GLY A 75 -0.72 17.01 -4.91
N HIS A 76 -1.76 17.74 -4.51
CA HIS A 76 -2.90 17.19 -3.78
C HIS A 76 -3.84 16.42 -4.71
N ASN A 77 -4.20 15.19 -4.34
CA ASN A 77 -5.30 14.49 -5.01
C ASN A 77 -6.65 15.01 -4.51
N ASN A 78 -7.25 15.90 -5.29
CA ASN A 78 -8.59 16.44 -5.03
C ASN A 78 -9.70 15.71 -5.82
N GLN A 79 -9.46 14.45 -6.18
CA GLN A 79 -10.41 13.62 -6.91
C GLN A 79 -10.80 12.37 -6.09
N LEU A 80 -12.08 12.02 -6.16
CA LEU A 80 -12.54 10.65 -5.97
C LEU A 80 -12.16 9.87 -7.22
N ILE A 81 -11.42 8.77 -7.08
CA ILE A 81 -10.98 7.96 -8.23
C ILE A 81 -11.60 6.57 -8.08
N VAL A 82 -12.43 6.17 -9.05
CA VAL A 82 -12.98 4.82 -9.14
C VAL A 82 -12.19 4.03 -10.16
N VAL A 83 -11.70 2.85 -9.79
CA VAL A 83 -10.94 1.95 -10.64
C VAL A 83 -11.71 0.64 -10.83
N ASP A 84 -11.92 0.25 -12.08
CA ASP A 84 -12.35 -1.09 -12.43
C ASP A 84 -11.14 -1.90 -12.91
N PRO A 85 -10.60 -2.81 -12.07
CA PRO A 85 -9.42 -3.59 -12.43
C PRO A 85 -9.71 -4.68 -13.48
N VAL A 86 -10.98 -5.04 -13.69
CA VAL A 86 -11.38 -6.06 -14.68
C VAL A 86 -11.52 -5.41 -16.05
N ALA A 87 -12.23 -4.29 -16.13
CA ALA A 87 -12.38 -3.52 -17.38
C ALA A 87 -11.15 -2.66 -17.71
N GLN A 88 -10.20 -2.54 -16.78
CA GLN A 88 -9.01 -1.67 -16.88
C GLN A 88 -9.39 -0.20 -17.17
N GLN A 89 -10.44 0.27 -16.49
CA GLN A 89 -10.98 1.61 -16.65
C GLN A 89 -10.92 2.40 -15.34
N LYS A 90 -10.96 3.72 -15.46
CA LYS A 90 -11.10 4.61 -14.33
C LYS A 90 -12.13 5.71 -14.59
N TRP A 91 -12.73 6.20 -13.51
CA TRP A 91 -13.55 7.40 -13.51
C TRP A 91 -13.12 8.30 -12.36
N THR A 92 -13.36 9.60 -12.50
CA THR A 92 -13.04 10.57 -11.47
C THR A 92 -14.20 11.52 -11.23
N ALA A 93 -14.36 11.94 -9.97
CA ALA A 93 -15.24 13.04 -9.60
C ALA A 93 -14.48 14.00 -8.67
N PRO A 94 -14.67 15.33 -8.79
CA PRO A 94 -13.95 16.27 -7.95
C PRO A 94 -14.48 16.23 -6.51
N LEU A 95 -13.60 16.39 -5.51
CA LEU A 95 -14.02 16.51 -4.11
C LEU A 95 -14.92 17.73 -3.86
N SER A 96 -14.84 18.77 -4.71
CA SER A 96 -15.72 19.94 -4.66
C SER A 96 -17.20 19.64 -4.95
N SER A 97 -17.53 18.42 -5.39
CA SER A 97 -18.92 17.94 -5.48
C SER A 97 -19.51 17.52 -4.13
N LEU A 98 -18.68 17.37 -3.10
CA LEU A 98 -19.09 16.98 -1.74
C LEU A 98 -19.36 18.22 -0.86
N PRO A 99 -20.15 18.07 0.22
CA PRO A 99 -20.22 19.09 1.26
C PRO A 99 -18.84 19.47 1.80
N ILE A 100 -18.66 20.76 2.13
CA ILE A 100 -17.35 21.34 2.50
C ILE A 100 -16.60 20.54 3.58
N GLY A 101 -17.31 20.10 4.63
CA GLY A 101 -16.70 19.32 5.71
C GLY A 101 -16.14 17.96 5.24
N LEU A 102 -16.78 17.33 4.25
CA LEU A 102 -16.26 16.11 3.64
C LEU A 102 -15.13 16.40 2.66
N GLN A 103 -15.27 17.45 1.84
CA GLN A 103 -14.22 17.86 0.91
C GLN A 103 -12.90 18.11 1.66
N GLU A 104 -12.93 18.91 2.72
CA GLU A 104 -11.76 19.25 3.51
C GLU A 104 -11.14 18.01 4.15
N GLN A 105 -11.96 17.17 4.79
CA GLN A 105 -11.49 15.93 5.42
C GLN A 105 -10.87 14.96 4.41
N LEU A 106 -11.43 14.86 3.20
CA LEU A 106 -11.00 13.91 2.18
C LEU A 106 -9.84 14.42 1.29
N SER A 107 -9.44 15.67 1.46
CA SER A 107 -8.30 16.29 0.74
C SER A 107 -6.93 16.07 1.40
N SER A 108 -6.84 15.24 2.45
CA SER A 108 -5.57 14.97 3.13
C SER A 108 -4.52 14.39 2.17
N THR A 109 -3.31 14.96 2.22
CA THR A 109 -2.15 14.49 1.46
C THR A 109 -1.46 13.28 2.08
N ASN A 110 -1.88 12.90 3.29
CA ASN A 110 -1.46 11.69 3.97
C ASN A 110 -2.65 11.07 4.71
N MET A 111 -3.29 10.11 4.06
CA MET A 111 -4.44 9.41 4.64
C MET A 111 -3.96 8.38 5.65
N GLU A 112 -3.89 8.77 6.92
CA GLU A 112 -3.64 7.89 8.07
C GLU A 112 -4.89 7.06 8.45
N PHE A 113 -5.67 6.65 7.45
CA PHE A 113 -6.90 5.89 7.64
C PHE A 113 -7.01 4.79 6.60
N PHE A 114 -7.29 3.57 7.06
CA PHE A 114 -7.50 2.42 6.20
C PHE A 114 -8.82 1.74 6.59
N ARG A 115 -9.77 1.67 5.65
CA ARG A 115 -11.04 0.96 5.84
C ARG A 115 -10.91 -0.45 5.29
N ARG A 116 -11.08 -1.45 6.16
CA ARG A 116 -10.89 -2.88 5.84
C ARG A 116 -12.17 -3.57 5.33
N GLU A 117 -13.31 -2.90 5.35
CA GLU A 117 -14.61 -3.49 5.03
C GLU A 117 -15.05 -3.16 3.60
N ILE A 118 -15.61 -4.16 2.92
CA ILE A 118 -16.41 -4.00 1.71
C ILE A 118 -17.56 -3.05 2.05
N ILE A 119 -17.75 -2.01 1.24
CA ILE A 119 -18.92 -1.14 1.40
C ILE A 119 -20.13 -1.98 0.96
N TYR A 120 -20.86 -2.57 1.91
CA TYR A 120 -22.17 -3.15 1.63
C TYR A 120 -23.20 -2.02 1.64
N THR A 121 -23.88 -1.82 0.52
CA THR A 121 -25.14 -1.08 0.48
C THR A 121 -26.25 -2.14 0.55
N TRP A 122 -27.07 -2.09 1.58
CA TRP A 122 -28.29 -2.89 1.72
C TRP A 122 -29.39 -2.34 0.83
#